data_AF-A0A927LLR6-F1
#
_entry.id   AF-A0A927LLR6-F1
#
_cell.length_a   1.000
_cell.length_b   1.000
_cell.length_c   1.000
_cell.angle_alpha   90.00
_cell.angle_beta   90.00
_cell.angle_gamma   90.00
#
_symmetry.space_group_name_H-M   'P 1'
#
loop_
_entity.id
_entity.type
_entity.pdbx_description
1 polymer ?
#
loop_
_entity_poly.entity_id
_entity_poly.type
_entity_poly.pdbx_seq_one_letter_code
_entity_poly.pdbx_strand_id
1 'polypeptide(L)'
;MFAKTIDKNEIYEKVINRAIEKFGSNYTFKEIEYYLYGVKVRSYKNDDKRLLTSASFLMHLNTEFIFEQQPYFLLDNNWYLLQDSFVQDLNSQCKRILKNYTIPNNILFKNWDKAVTRKESQYNLLYNDIPNYLVFDTITIDGIELCDILFYDETNIYLIHVKSGFDSSMRELYNQVILSARRLQDSITSKEKKYLKINFKSIEKKNNVKNITQSEFIKLFSKKINYVMAFTSDSKKEVIIENNLDKIKSSIAKFSIIQSSSEMRGEYYDLFFTQIKR
;
A
#
# COMPACT_ATOMS: atom_id res chain seq x y z
N MET A 1 7.84 -31.81 3.07
CA MET A 1 6.55 -31.29 3.60
C MET A 1 6.53 -29.78 3.40
N PHE A 2 5.40 -29.21 2.98
CA PHE A 2 5.26 -27.76 2.77
C PHE A 2 4.96 -27.06 4.10
N ALA A 3 5.67 -25.98 4.41
CA ALA A 3 5.29 -25.08 5.50
C ALA A 3 4.02 -24.30 5.11
N LYS A 4 3.12 -24.08 6.06
CA LYS A 4 1.89 -23.30 5.88
C LYS A 4 1.82 -22.19 6.93
N THR A 5 1.23 -21.06 6.54
CA THR A 5 0.88 -19.97 7.44
C THR A 5 -0.26 -19.14 6.84
N ILE A 6 -1.00 -18.47 7.71
CA ILE A 6 -2.00 -17.46 7.35
C ILE A 6 -1.47 -16.03 7.60
N ASP A 7 -0.31 -15.91 8.26
CA ASP A 7 0.36 -14.63 8.52
C ASP A 7 1.52 -14.46 7.53
N LYS A 8 1.46 -13.41 6.72
CA LYS A 8 2.52 -13.08 5.75
C LYS A 8 3.86 -12.81 6.42
N ASN A 9 3.86 -12.33 7.66
CA ASN A 9 5.07 -11.96 8.38
C ASN A 9 5.88 -13.19 8.81
N GLU A 10 5.21 -14.35 8.98
CA GLU A 10 5.87 -15.61 9.32
C GLU A 10 6.58 -16.28 8.12
N ILE A 11 6.32 -15.82 6.88
CA ILE A 11 6.86 -16.47 5.67
C ILE A 11 8.38 -16.46 5.70
N TYR A 12 8.99 -15.32 6.02
CA TYR A 12 10.45 -15.19 6.10
C TYR A 12 11.04 -16.17 7.09
N GLU A 13 10.57 -16.14 8.34
CA GLU A 13 11.08 -17.00 9.41
C GLU A 13 10.89 -18.48 9.09
N LYS A 14 9.75 -18.88 8.52
CA LYS A 14 9.51 -20.28 8.15
C LYS A 14 10.45 -20.77 7.06
N VAL A 15 10.78 -19.92 6.08
CA VAL A 15 11.74 -20.27 5.01
C VAL A 15 13.15 -20.39 5.59
N ILE A 16 13.58 -19.43 6.41
CA ILE A 16 14.92 -19.43 7.01
C ILE A 16 15.08 -20.60 8.00
N ASN A 17 14.13 -20.81 8.90
CA ASN A 17 14.16 -21.94 9.84
C ASN A 17 14.23 -23.27 9.11
N ARG A 18 13.50 -23.42 8.00
CA ARG A 18 13.55 -24.63 7.19
C ARG A 18 14.89 -24.82 6.47
N ALA A 19 15.56 -23.74 6.07
CA ALA A 19 16.93 -23.81 5.57
C ALA A 19 17.88 -24.32 6.67
N ILE A 20 17.80 -23.73 7.86
CA ILE A 20 18.63 -24.10 9.02
C ILE A 20 18.40 -25.56 9.43
N GLU A 21 17.14 -26.01 9.52
CA GLU A 21 16.80 -27.42 9.79
C GLU A 21 17.39 -28.38 8.75
N LYS A 22 17.41 -27.97 7.48
CA LYS A 22 17.84 -28.82 6.37
C LYS A 22 19.36 -28.96 6.30
N PHE A 23 20.09 -27.87 6.53
CA PHE A 23 21.54 -27.84 6.35
C PHE A 23 22.34 -27.82 7.66
N GLY A 24 21.66 -27.70 8.81
CA GLY A 24 22.31 -27.63 10.12
C GLY A 24 23.15 -26.36 10.29
N SER A 25 24.20 -26.44 11.13
CA SER A 25 25.12 -25.34 11.41
C SER A 25 26.34 -25.28 10.48
N ASN A 26 26.56 -26.30 9.65
CA ASN A 26 27.74 -26.44 8.78
C ASN A 26 27.37 -26.30 7.29
N TYR A 27 26.58 -25.29 6.94
CA TYR A 27 26.23 -25.01 5.56
C TYR A 27 27.25 -24.10 4.86
N THR A 28 27.36 -24.24 3.55
CA THR A 28 28.03 -23.28 2.68
C THR A 28 27.06 -22.21 2.21
N PHE A 29 27.59 -21.03 1.85
CA PHE A 29 26.79 -19.96 1.24
C PHE A 29 26.01 -20.45 0.00
N LYS A 30 26.65 -21.26 -0.85
CA LYS A 30 26.04 -21.81 -2.09
C LYS A 30 24.84 -22.72 -1.80
N GLU A 31 24.88 -23.49 -0.72
CA GLU A 31 23.77 -24.38 -0.36
C GLU A 31 22.54 -23.59 0.10
N ILE A 32 22.75 -22.56 0.91
CA ILE A 32 21.68 -21.63 1.31
C ILE A 32 21.16 -20.89 0.08
N GLU A 33 22.04 -20.34 -0.74
CA GLU A 33 21.67 -19.62 -1.95
C GLU A 33 20.77 -20.49 -2.86
N TYR A 34 21.24 -21.69 -3.21
CA TYR A 34 20.49 -22.64 -4.03
C TYR A 34 19.12 -22.97 -3.41
N TYR A 35 19.07 -23.15 -2.09
CA TYR A 35 17.80 -23.38 -1.39
C TYR A 35 16.85 -22.19 -1.55
N LEU A 36 17.30 -20.97 -1.24
CA LEU A 36 16.47 -19.77 -1.28
C LEU A 36 15.92 -19.49 -2.68
N TYR A 37 16.73 -19.67 -3.73
CA TYR A 37 16.28 -19.57 -5.12
C TYR A 37 15.24 -20.64 -5.50
N GLY A 38 15.32 -21.82 -4.87
CA GLY A 38 14.39 -22.92 -5.10
C GLY A 38 13.05 -22.80 -4.36
N VAL A 39 12.94 -21.93 -3.34
CA VAL A 39 11.70 -21.78 -2.56
C VAL A 39 10.67 -20.99 -3.36
N LYS A 40 9.44 -21.52 -3.43
CA LYS A 40 8.27 -20.83 -3.99
C LYS A 40 7.25 -20.56 -2.90
N VAL A 41 6.75 -19.32 -2.87
CA VAL A 41 5.62 -18.93 -2.03
C VAL A 41 4.35 -19.06 -2.87
N ARG A 42 3.36 -19.77 -2.32
CA ARG A 42 2.07 -20.04 -2.98
C ARG A 42 0.94 -19.63 -2.07
N SER A 43 0.02 -18.82 -2.59
CA SER A 43 -1.20 -18.45 -1.87
C SER A 43 -2.39 -19.29 -2.36
N TYR A 44 -3.27 -19.63 -1.44
CA TYR A 44 -4.45 -20.45 -1.70
C TYR A 44 -5.69 -19.77 -1.13
N LYS A 45 -6.83 -19.92 -1.79
CA LYS A 45 -8.12 -19.49 -1.22
C LYS A 45 -8.54 -20.47 -0.13
N ASN A 46 -8.94 -19.96 1.04
CA ASN A 46 -9.17 -20.73 2.28
C ASN A 46 -10.05 -21.98 2.11
N ASP A 47 -11.01 -21.99 1.18
CA ASP A 47 -11.99 -23.08 1.06
C ASP A 47 -11.71 -24.10 -0.07
N ASP A 48 -11.12 -23.69 -1.20
CA ASP A 48 -11.09 -24.52 -2.42
C ASP A 48 -9.71 -25.10 -2.77
N LYS A 49 -8.67 -24.85 -1.96
CA LYS A 49 -7.26 -25.18 -2.29
C LYS A 49 -6.83 -24.70 -3.69
N ARG A 50 -7.56 -23.74 -4.26
CA ARG A 50 -7.25 -23.13 -5.55
C ARG A 50 -6.05 -22.22 -5.36
N LEU A 51 -5.00 -22.46 -6.13
CA LEU A 51 -3.82 -21.59 -6.20
C LEU A 51 -4.26 -20.22 -6.71
N LEU A 52 -3.94 -19.17 -5.96
CA LEU A 52 -4.23 -17.78 -6.33
C LEU A 52 -2.98 -17.15 -6.97
N THR A 53 -1.85 -17.18 -6.25
CA THR A 53 -0.58 -16.63 -6.74
C THR A 53 0.58 -17.58 -6.42
N SER A 54 1.63 -17.50 -7.22
CA SER A 54 2.89 -18.21 -6.99
C SER A 54 4.05 -17.38 -7.48
N ALA A 55 5.06 -17.17 -6.64
CA ALA A 55 6.31 -16.52 -7.03
C ALA A 55 7.50 -17.13 -6.26
N SER A 56 8.72 -16.80 -6.68
CA SER A 56 9.93 -17.16 -5.93
C SER A 56 9.95 -16.42 -4.60
N PHE A 57 10.47 -17.05 -3.54
CA PHE A 57 10.64 -16.41 -2.23
C PHE A 57 11.39 -15.08 -2.33
N LEU A 58 12.44 -15.02 -3.15
CA LEU A 58 13.27 -13.83 -3.31
C LEU A 58 12.49 -12.65 -3.93
N MET A 59 11.44 -12.92 -4.71
CA MET A 59 10.59 -11.86 -5.29
C MET A 59 9.70 -11.18 -4.24
N HIS A 60 9.64 -11.70 -3.02
CA HIS A 60 8.87 -11.11 -1.91
C HIS A 60 9.76 -10.29 -0.97
N LEU A 61 11.05 -10.14 -1.27
CA LEU A 61 11.99 -9.39 -0.44
C LEU A 61 12.19 -7.97 -1.00
N ASN A 62 12.00 -6.98 -0.16
CA ASN A 62 12.51 -5.63 -0.34
C ASN A 62 13.29 -5.26 0.91
N THR A 63 14.47 -4.67 0.75
CA THR A 63 15.33 -4.34 1.90
C THR A 63 16.26 -3.18 1.58
N GLU A 64 16.73 -2.49 2.60
CA GLU A 64 17.77 -1.46 2.51
C GLU A 64 18.77 -1.67 3.65
N PHE A 65 20.06 -1.60 3.35
CA PHE A 65 21.13 -1.74 4.35
C PHE A 65 22.42 -1.07 3.88
N ILE A 66 23.37 -0.91 4.81
CA ILE A 66 24.70 -0.37 4.52
C ILE A 66 25.68 -1.54 4.49
N PHE A 67 26.46 -1.64 3.41
CA PHE A 67 27.55 -2.61 3.27
C PHE A 67 28.80 -1.86 2.83
N GLU A 68 29.93 -2.04 3.52
CA GLU A 68 31.18 -1.31 3.25
C GLU A 68 31.01 0.22 3.16
N GLN A 69 30.20 0.80 4.07
CA GLN A 69 29.83 2.23 4.12
C GLN A 69 29.00 2.72 2.91
N GLN A 70 28.62 1.83 2.00
CA GLN A 70 27.78 2.14 0.85
C GLN A 70 26.33 1.70 1.13
N PRO A 71 25.33 2.57 0.89
CA PRO A 71 23.94 2.20 1.05
C PRO A 71 23.43 1.43 -0.17
N TYR A 72 22.88 0.24 0.07
CA TYR A 72 22.23 -0.62 -0.93
C TYR A 72 20.75 -0.76 -0.61
N PHE A 73 19.93 -0.87 -1.65
CA PHE A 73 18.58 -1.36 -1.49
C PHE A 73 18.17 -2.33 -2.60
N LEU A 74 17.33 -3.28 -2.24
CA LEU A 74 16.68 -4.25 -3.10
C LEU A 74 15.22 -3.84 -3.25
N LEU A 75 14.79 -3.59 -4.48
CA LEU A 75 13.41 -3.29 -4.82
C LEU A 75 13.02 -4.03 -6.10
N ASP A 76 11.91 -4.75 -6.08
CA ASP A 76 11.40 -5.53 -7.23
C ASP A 76 12.47 -6.41 -7.88
N ASN A 77 13.28 -7.09 -7.05
CA ASN A 77 14.37 -7.95 -7.49
C ASN A 77 15.53 -7.24 -8.21
N ASN A 78 15.61 -5.90 -8.12
CA ASN A 78 16.73 -5.12 -8.62
C ASN A 78 17.54 -4.54 -7.45
N TRP A 79 18.86 -4.65 -7.54
CA TRP A 79 19.79 -4.05 -6.61
C TRP A 79 20.17 -2.65 -7.08
N TYR A 80 20.15 -1.70 -6.14
CA TYR A 80 20.53 -0.33 -6.38
C TYR A 80 21.61 0.09 -5.38
N LEU A 81 22.64 0.75 -5.89
CA LEU A 81 23.64 1.45 -5.10
C LEU A 81 23.22 2.92 -4.99
N LEU A 82 23.06 3.41 -3.77
CA LEU A 82 22.66 4.79 -3.50
C LEU A 82 23.90 5.68 -3.46
N GLN A 83 24.13 6.41 -4.56
CA GLN A 83 25.10 7.51 -4.56
C GLN A 83 24.52 8.73 -3.85
N ASP A 84 25.37 9.57 -3.25
CA ASP A 84 24.93 10.78 -2.53
C ASP A 84 24.09 11.72 -3.41
N SER A 85 24.49 11.91 -4.67
CA SER A 85 23.74 12.68 -5.66
C SER A 85 22.33 12.14 -5.88
N PHE A 86 22.20 10.82 -6.01
CA PHE A 86 20.91 10.15 -6.18
C PHE A 86 20.02 10.31 -4.95
N VAL A 87 20.58 10.22 -3.73
CA VAL A 87 19.81 10.46 -2.49
C VAL A 87 19.30 11.91 -2.42
N GLN A 88 20.12 12.88 -2.81
CA GLN A 88 19.72 14.29 -2.87
C GLN A 88 18.61 14.53 -3.89
N ASP A 89 18.70 13.89 -5.07
CA ASP A 89 17.66 13.93 -6.09
C ASP A 89 16.36 13.30 -5.60
N LEU A 90 16.43 12.13 -4.96
CA LEU A 90 15.27 11.48 -4.34
C LEU A 90 14.60 12.40 -3.32
N ASN A 91 15.37 13.01 -2.42
CA ASN A 91 14.84 13.94 -1.41
C ASN A 91 14.15 15.13 -2.08
N SER A 92 14.80 15.74 -3.06
CA SER A 92 14.30 16.93 -3.76
C SER A 92 13.02 16.64 -4.53
N GLN A 93 12.97 15.53 -5.26
CA GLN A 93 11.78 15.10 -6.00
C GLN A 93 10.63 14.71 -5.08
N CYS A 94 10.90 13.91 -4.04
CA CYS A 94 9.89 13.52 -3.06
C CYS A 94 9.32 14.75 -2.36
N LYS A 95 10.16 15.71 -1.94
CA LYS A 95 9.74 16.97 -1.32
C LYS A 95 8.82 17.77 -2.22
N ARG A 96 9.20 17.91 -3.49
CA ARG A 96 8.39 18.62 -4.49
C ARG A 96 7.03 17.95 -4.66
N ILE A 97 6.98 16.62 -4.72
CA ILE A 97 5.74 15.87 -4.86
C ILE A 97 4.84 16.08 -3.63
N LEU A 98 5.36 15.88 -2.42
CA LEU A 98 4.59 15.99 -1.19
C LEU A 98 4.05 17.40 -0.94
N LYS A 99 4.75 18.44 -1.41
CA LYS A 99 4.29 19.83 -1.29
C LYS A 99 3.24 20.21 -2.32
N ASN A 100 3.41 19.75 -3.56
CA ASN A 100 2.61 20.23 -4.69
C ASN A 100 1.33 19.42 -4.92
N TYR A 101 1.30 18.16 -4.47
CA TYR A 101 0.17 17.25 -4.69
C TYR A 101 -0.49 16.90 -3.36
N THR A 102 -1.09 17.89 -2.72
CA THR A 102 -1.80 17.73 -1.44
C THR A 102 -3.31 17.82 -1.62
N ILE A 103 -4.04 17.20 -0.70
CA ILE A 103 -5.51 17.34 -0.64
C ILE A 103 -5.90 18.52 0.26
N PRO A 104 -7.11 19.08 0.08
CA PRO A 104 -7.71 19.97 1.06
C PRO A 104 -7.79 19.36 2.48
N ASN A 105 -7.45 20.15 3.50
CA ASN A 105 -7.38 19.71 4.90
C ASN A 105 -8.71 19.20 5.48
N ASN A 106 -9.84 19.52 4.86
CA ASN A 106 -11.17 19.10 5.28
C ASN A 106 -11.56 17.69 4.81
N ILE A 107 -10.76 17.03 3.96
CA ILE A 107 -11.04 15.67 3.46
C ILE A 107 -10.57 14.58 4.44
N LEU A 108 -9.40 14.75 5.05
CA LEU A 108 -8.94 13.87 6.13
C LEU A 108 -8.62 14.71 7.36
N PHE A 109 -9.66 15.05 8.11
CA PHE A 109 -9.60 15.99 9.23
C PHE A 109 -9.46 15.34 10.61
N LYS A 110 -9.65 14.02 10.72
CA LYS A 110 -9.42 13.28 11.97
C LYS A 110 -7.92 13.07 12.15
N ASN A 111 -7.39 13.39 13.33
CA ASN A 111 -6.06 12.95 13.73
C ASN A 111 -6.06 11.45 14.04
N TRP A 112 -4.90 10.82 13.93
CA TRP A 112 -4.67 9.43 14.28
C TRP A 112 -3.88 9.32 15.59
N ASP A 113 -4.61 9.45 16.69
CA ASP A 113 -4.05 9.22 18.02
C ASP A 113 -3.77 7.73 18.23
N LYS A 114 -2.50 7.34 18.03
CA LYS A 114 -2.06 5.94 18.19
C LYS A 114 -2.14 5.42 19.63
N ALA A 115 -2.39 6.27 20.63
CA ALA A 115 -2.69 5.81 21.98
C ALA A 115 -4.11 5.23 22.08
N VAL A 116 -5.05 5.76 21.29
CA VAL A 116 -6.46 5.36 21.25
C VAL A 116 -6.73 4.33 20.15
N THR A 117 -6.33 4.64 18.90
CA THR A 117 -6.54 3.79 17.73
C THR A 117 -5.20 3.29 17.20
N ARG A 118 -4.88 2.01 17.45
CA ARG A 118 -3.55 1.46 17.08
C ARG A 118 -3.48 0.99 15.64
N LYS A 119 -4.61 0.55 15.07
CA LYS A 119 -4.69 -0.10 13.76
C LYS A 119 -5.26 0.84 12.70
N GLU A 120 -4.80 0.67 11.46
CA GLU A 120 -5.34 1.34 10.26
C GLU A 120 -6.87 1.23 10.21
N SER A 121 -7.39 0.01 10.38
CA SER A 121 -8.83 -0.24 10.37
C SER A 121 -9.62 0.54 11.44
N GLN A 122 -9.04 0.74 12.63
CA GLN A 122 -9.69 1.54 13.68
C GLN A 122 -9.73 3.02 13.34
N TYR A 123 -8.67 3.54 12.69
CA TYR A 123 -8.64 4.91 12.21
C TYR A 123 -9.65 5.12 11.07
N ASN A 124 -9.72 4.18 10.11
CA ASN A 124 -10.63 4.25 8.98
C ASN A 124 -12.11 4.36 9.43
N LEU A 125 -12.46 3.64 10.50
CA LEU A 125 -13.80 3.70 11.10
C LEU A 125 -14.16 5.04 11.75
N LEU A 126 -13.21 5.95 11.99
CA LEU A 126 -13.52 7.30 12.50
C LEU A 126 -14.33 8.14 11.50
N TYR A 127 -14.33 7.75 10.22
CA TYR A 127 -15.11 8.36 9.17
C TYR A 127 -16.43 7.65 8.91
N ASN A 128 -16.72 6.58 9.68
CA ASN A 128 -18.02 5.91 9.59
C ASN A 128 -19.14 6.86 10.03
N ASP A 129 -20.29 6.76 9.36
CA ASP A 129 -21.48 7.59 9.60
C ASP A 129 -21.28 9.11 9.35
N ILE A 130 -20.15 9.55 8.79
CA ILE A 130 -19.96 10.94 8.35
C ILE A 130 -20.54 11.11 6.94
N PRO A 131 -21.35 12.16 6.69
CA PRO A 131 -21.89 12.42 5.36
C PRO A 131 -20.80 12.46 4.28
N ASN A 132 -21.10 11.84 3.15
CA ASN A 132 -20.21 11.73 1.99
C ASN A 132 -18.94 10.88 2.17
N TYR A 133 -18.80 10.15 3.28
CA TYR A 133 -17.76 9.16 3.46
C TYR A 133 -18.34 7.74 3.36
N LEU A 134 -17.60 6.85 2.71
CA LEU A 134 -17.86 5.41 2.67
C LEU A 134 -16.57 4.69 3.07
N VAL A 135 -16.64 3.88 4.14
CA VAL A 135 -15.49 3.12 4.63
C VAL A 135 -15.49 1.73 4.00
N PHE A 136 -14.44 1.44 3.23
CA PHE A 136 -14.24 0.21 2.46
C PHE A 136 -13.25 -0.76 3.11
N ASP A 137 -12.53 -0.32 4.15
CA ASP A 137 -11.55 -1.10 4.91
C ASP A 137 -11.86 -2.62 4.92
N THR A 138 -10.90 -3.44 4.49
CA THR A 138 -10.94 -4.92 4.37
C THR A 138 -11.87 -5.48 3.29
N ILE A 139 -12.47 -4.67 2.42
CA ILE A 139 -13.25 -5.13 1.27
C ILE A 139 -12.31 -5.34 0.08
N THR A 140 -11.98 -6.60 -0.18
CA THR A 140 -11.16 -7.00 -1.33
C THR A 140 -11.97 -7.84 -2.30
N ILE A 141 -12.04 -7.44 -3.57
CA ILE A 141 -12.66 -8.25 -4.63
C ILE A 141 -11.52 -8.81 -5.49
N ASP A 142 -11.44 -10.14 -5.60
CA ASP A 142 -10.32 -10.83 -6.25
C ASP A 142 -8.94 -10.47 -5.65
N GLY A 143 -8.91 -10.11 -4.35
CA GLY A 143 -7.69 -9.69 -3.66
C GLY A 143 -7.29 -8.23 -3.90
N ILE A 144 -8.12 -7.44 -4.60
CA ILE A 144 -7.88 -6.01 -4.86
C ILE A 144 -8.90 -5.18 -4.09
N GLU A 145 -8.40 -4.31 -3.22
CA GLU A 145 -9.17 -3.30 -2.51
C GLU A 145 -9.35 -2.04 -3.36
N LEU A 146 -10.54 -1.45 -3.35
CA LEU A 146 -10.80 -0.21 -4.09
C LEU A 146 -10.14 1.00 -3.40
N CYS A 147 -10.30 1.11 -2.09
CA CYS A 147 -9.69 2.11 -1.21
C CYS A 147 -10.02 1.73 0.23
N ASP A 148 -9.40 2.38 1.21
CA ASP A 148 -9.80 2.23 2.62
C ASP A 148 -11.00 3.12 2.94
N ILE A 149 -10.98 4.36 2.43
CA ILE A 149 -11.99 5.39 2.61
C ILE A 149 -12.27 6.04 1.26
N LEU A 150 -13.55 6.18 0.92
CA LEU A 150 -14.01 6.99 -0.21
C LEU A 150 -14.69 8.23 0.34
N PHE A 151 -14.22 9.41 -0.09
CA PHE A 151 -14.90 10.68 0.12
C PHE A 151 -15.38 11.23 -1.23
N TYR A 152 -16.51 11.94 -1.24
CA TYR A 152 -16.97 12.61 -2.45
C TYR A 152 -17.56 13.99 -2.16
N ASP A 153 -17.32 14.94 -3.06
CA ASP A 153 -18.00 16.24 -3.09
C ASP A 153 -18.86 16.33 -4.35
N GLU A 154 -19.33 17.52 -4.73
CA GLU A 154 -20.15 17.73 -5.92
C GLU A 154 -19.45 17.31 -7.22
N THR A 155 -18.13 17.50 -7.32
CA THR A 155 -17.33 17.41 -8.55
C THR A 155 -16.24 16.33 -8.52
N ASN A 156 -15.85 15.88 -7.34
CA ASN A 156 -14.73 14.97 -7.12
C ASN A 156 -15.14 13.73 -6.33
N ILE A 157 -14.43 12.64 -6.59
CA ILE A 157 -14.27 11.53 -5.64
C ILE A 157 -12.80 11.40 -5.25
N TYR A 158 -12.58 10.99 -4.00
CA TYR A 158 -11.27 10.76 -3.40
C TYR A 158 -11.22 9.32 -2.90
N LEU A 159 -10.36 8.52 -3.53
CA LEU A 159 -10.10 7.12 -3.18
C LEU A 159 -8.85 7.08 -2.31
N ILE A 160 -9.05 7.01 -1.00
CA ILE A 160 -8.02 7.21 0.00
C ILE A 160 -7.53 5.84 0.48
N HIS A 161 -6.23 5.62 0.36
CA HIS A 161 -5.55 4.49 0.95
C HIS A 161 -4.71 4.96 2.14
N VAL A 162 -4.87 4.32 3.29
CA VAL A 162 -4.29 4.72 4.58
C VAL A 162 -3.21 3.73 5.00
N LYS A 163 -2.04 4.25 5.36
CA LYS A 163 -0.94 3.43 5.89
C LYS A 163 -0.32 4.01 7.15
N SER A 164 -0.04 3.16 8.12
CA SER A 164 0.81 3.52 9.25
C SER A 164 2.28 3.46 8.86
N GLY A 165 2.93 4.62 8.82
CA GLY A 165 4.38 4.72 8.67
C GLY A 165 4.84 5.36 7.36
N PHE A 166 6.13 5.70 7.32
CA PHE A 166 6.81 6.25 6.15
C PHE A 166 8.16 5.55 5.96
N ASP A 167 8.07 4.24 5.73
CA ASP A 167 9.19 3.32 5.55
C ASP A 167 8.91 2.34 4.38
N SER A 168 9.38 1.11 4.46
CA SER A 168 9.09 0.07 3.46
C SER A 168 7.58 -0.20 3.30
N SER A 169 6.73 0.13 4.28
CA SER A 169 5.27 0.05 4.16
C SER A 169 4.70 0.92 3.04
N MET A 170 5.39 1.99 2.65
CA MET A 170 5.00 2.84 1.52
C MET A 170 5.03 2.09 0.18
N ARG A 171 5.85 1.03 0.09
CA ARG A 171 5.86 0.14 -1.07
C ARG A 171 4.59 -0.69 -1.16
N GLU A 172 4.08 -1.17 -0.03
CA GLU A 172 2.79 -1.86 0.02
C GLU A 172 1.66 -0.92 -0.40
N LEU A 173 1.67 0.32 0.12
CA LEU A 173 0.68 1.33 -0.20
C LEU A 173 0.69 1.69 -1.69
N TYR A 174 1.89 1.85 -2.29
CA TYR A 174 2.04 2.03 -3.74
C TYR A 174 1.35 0.90 -4.52
N ASN A 175 1.66 -0.36 -4.18
CA ASN A 175 1.09 -1.51 -4.88
C ASN A 175 -0.44 -1.54 -4.77
N GLN A 176 -1.00 -1.22 -3.59
CA GLN A 176 -2.45 -1.14 -3.39
C GLN A 176 -3.10 -0.09 -4.30
N VAL A 177 -2.51 1.11 -4.37
CA VAL A 177 -3.01 2.22 -5.20
C VAL A 177 -2.98 1.86 -6.68
N ILE A 178 -1.87 1.33 -7.20
CA ILE A 178 -1.74 0.96 -8.62
C ILE A 178 -2.73 -0.14 -9.01
N LEU A 179 -2.81 -1.22 -8.20
CA LEU A 179 -3.72 -2.33 -8.48
C LEU A 179 -5.18 -1.88 -8.43
N SER A 180 -5.54 -1.03 -7.47
CA SER A 180 -6.86 -0.41 -7.39
C SER A 180 -7.17 0.42 -8.63
N ALA A 181 -6.27 1.33 -9.01
CA ALA A 181 -6.45 2.26 -10.13
C ALA A 181 -6.66 1.50 -11.45
N ARG A 182 -5.81 0.51 -11.71
CA ARG A 182 -5.93 -0.36 -12.88
C ARG A 182 -7.28 -1.09 -12.90
N ARG A 183 -7.66 -1.71 -11.77
CA ARG A 183 -8.91 -2.46 -11.67
C ARG A 183 -10.14 -1.58 -11.83
N LEU A 184 -10.06 -0.35 -11.32
CA LEU A 184 -11.12 0.65 -11.46
C LEU A 184 -11.26 1.12 -12.91
N GLN A 185 -10.15 1.41 -13.59
CA GLN A 185 -10.13 1.84 -14.99
C GLN A 185 -10.78 0.79 -15.90
N ASP A 186 -10.45 -0.50 -15.71
CA ASP A 186 -11.10 -1.63 -16.38
C ASP A 186 -12.60 -1.68 -16.10
N SER A 187 -13.01 -1.41 -14.85
CA SER A 187 -14.42 -1.44 -14.47
C SER A 187 -15.22 -0.27 -15.02
N ILE A 188 -14.62 0.91 -15.17
CA ILE A 188 -15.30 2.11 -15.69
C ILE A 188 -15.54 1.98 -17.19
N THR A 189 -14.57 1.44 -17.93
CA THR A 189 -14.66 1.19 -19.38
C THR A 189 -15.63 0.05 -19.71
N SER A 190 -15.83 -0.89 -18.77
CA SER A 190 -16.81 -1.98 -18.90
C SER A 190 -18.26 -1.47 -18.80
N LYS A 191 -19.13 -1.88 -19.74
CA LYS A 191 -20.58 -1.60 -19.69
C LYS A 191 -21.25 -2.14 -18.43
N GLU A 192 -20.78 -3.28 -17.91
CA GLU A 192 -21.41 -3.94 -16.77
C GLU A 192 -21.03 -3.32 -15.43
N LYS A 193 -19.88 -2.64 -15.33
CA LYS A 193 -19.33 -2.07 -14.09
C LYS A 193 -19.35 -3.05 -12.92
N LYS A 194 -19.07 -4.33 -13.21
CA LYS A 194 -19.24 -5.46 -12.28
C LYS A 194 -18.44 -5.26 -10.98
N TYR A 195 -17.21 -4.79 -11.07
CA TYR A 195 -16.36 -4.56 -9.90
C TYR A 195 -16.96 -3.51 -8.96
N LEU A 196 -17.45 -2.38 -9.48
CA LEU A 196 -18.14 -1.36 -8.69
C LEU A 196 -19.43 -1.88 -8.05
N LYS A 197 -20.23 -2.66 -8.78
CA LYS A 197 -21.45 -3.28 -8.24
C LYS A 197 -21.15 -4.23 -7.08
N ILE A 198 -20.09 -5.03 -7.17
CA ILE A 198 -19.69 -5.95 -6.10
C ILE A 198 -19.15 -5.17 -4.89
N ASN A 199 -18.36 -4.11 -5.12
CA ASN A 199 -17.90 -3.22 -4.06
C ASN A 199 -19.08 -2.61 -3.29
N PHE A 200 -20.07 -2.05 -4.00
CA PHE A 200 -21.28 -1.50 -3.38
C PHE A 200 -22.02 -2.53 -2.51
N LYS A 201 -22.27 -3.74 -3.05
CA LYS A 201 -22.92 -4.81 -2.27
C LYS A 201 -22.13 -5.21 -1.02
N SER A 202 -20.81 -5.05 -1.05
CA SER A 202 -19.95 -5.41 0.08
C SER A 202 -20.00 -4.38 1.20
N ILE A 203 -20.02 -3.07 0.87
CA ILE A 203 -20.19 -2.01 1.87
C ILE A 203 -21.62 -1.98 2.44
N GLU A 204 -22.63 -2.28 1.61
CA GLU A 204 -24.04 -2.35 2.04
C GLU A 204 -24.22 -3.42 3.11
N LYS A 205 -23.63 -4.60 2.92
CA LYS A 205 -23.62 -5.69 3.92
C LYS A 205 -22.93 -5.31 5.23
N LYS A 206 -21.97 -4.38 5.21
CA LYS A 206 -21.31 -3.88 6.43
C LYS A 206 -22.12 -2.79 7.15
N ASN A 207 -23.32 -2.43 6.67
CA ASN A 207 -24.15 -1.33 7.17
C ASN A 207 -23.47 0.06 7.10
N ASN A 208 -22.44 0.22 6.27
CA ASN A 208 -21.71 1.49 6.08
C ASN A 208 -22.40 2.43 5.08
N VAL A 209 -23.55 2.03 4.54
CA VAL A 209 -24.26 2.75 3.49
C VAL A 209 -25.66 3.08 3.95
N LYS A 210 -25.79 4.21 4.63
CA LYS A 210 -27.10 4.82 4.90
C LYS A 210 -27.25 5.91 3.84
N ASN A 211 -28.21 5.76 2.92
CA ASN A 211 -28.65 6.82 1.99
C ASN A 211 -27.92 6.97 0.63
N ILE A 212 -27.32 5.92 0.08
CA ILE A 212 -26.92 5.93 -1.35
C ILE A 212 -27.27 4.60 -2.00
N THR A 213 -27.95 4.65 -3.15
CA THR A 213 -28.30 3.48 -3.95
C THR A 213 -27.12 3.01 -4.78
N GLN A 214 -27.14 1.76 -5.26
CA GLN A 214 -26.10 1.24 -6.15
C GLN A 214 -25.92 2.10 -7.41
N SER A 215 -27.00 2.66 -7.95
CA SER A 215 -26.96 3.51 -9.14
C SER A 215 -26.26 4.85 -8.85
N GLU A 216 -26.61 5.48 -7.73
CA GLU A 216 -25.97 6.72 -7.28
C GLU A 216 -24.49 6.50 -6.98
N PHE A 217 -24.14 5.39 -6.30
CA PHE A 217 -22.76 5.01 -6.05
C PHE A 217 -21.96 4.88 -7.36
N ILE A 218 -22.49 4.16 -8.34
CA ILE A 218 -21.84 4.00 -9.65
C ILE A 218 -21.69 5.36 -10.35
N LYS A 219 -22.66 6.26 -10.20
CA LYS A 219 -22.64 7.61 -10.77
C LYS A 219 -21.55 8.50 -10.14
N LEU A 220 -21.13 8.23 -8.91
CA LEU A 220 -19.99 8.94 -8.29
C LEU A 220 -18.72 8.82 -9.16
N PHE A 221 -18.51 7.70 -9.83
CA PHE A 221 -17.34 7.46 -10.70
C PHE A 221 -17.42 8.16 -12.06
N SER A 222 -18.45 8.99 -12.29
CA SER A 222 -18.48 9.96 -13.40
C SER A 222 -17.90 11.32 -13.01
N LYS A 223 -17.61 11.54 -11.71
CA LYS A 223 -16.90 12.72 -11.21
C LYS A 223 -15.40 12.60 -11.48
N LYS A 224 -14.64 13.67 -11.20
CA LYS A 224 -13.18 13.62 -11.25
C LYS A 224 -12.66 12.65 -10.18
N ILE A 225 -11.92 11.63 -10.60
CA ILE A 225 -11.37 10.60 -9.72
C ILE A 225 -9.97 11.03 -9.27
N ASN A 226 -9.79 11.10 -7.95
CA ASN A 226 -8.52 11.44 -7.33
C ASN A 226 -8.12 10.32 -6.37
N TYR A 227 -6.91 9.80 -6.51
CA TYR A 227 -6.34 8.87 -5.53
C TYR A 227 -5.58 9.64 -4.46
N VAL A 228 -5.58 9.10 -3.24
CA VAL A 228 -4.87 9.70 -2.11
C VAL A 228 -4.06 8.62 -1.38
N MET A 229 -2.75 8.84 -1.26
CA MET A 229 -1.89 8.10 -0.34
C MET A 229 -1.81 8.87 0.99
N ALA A 230 -2.49 8.37 2.01
CA ALA A 230 -2.51 8.95 3.34
C ALA A 230 -1.61 8.12 4.29
N PHE A 231 -0.66 8.77 4.96
CA PHE A 231 0.29 8.07 5.81
C PHE A 231 0.61 8.83 7.11
N THR A 232 1.16 8.14 8.10
CA THR A 232 1.66 8.75 9.34
C THR A 232 3.18 8.68 9.40
N SER A 233 3.81 9.52 10.21
CA SER A 233 5.24 9.37 10.51
C SER A 233 5.51 8.21 11.48
N ASP A 234 6.60 7.47 11.26
CA ASP A 234 7.06 6.42 12.18
C ASP A 234 7.53 6.94 13.54
N SER A 235 7.94 8.22 13.58
CA SER A 235 8.43 8.88 14.79
C SER A 235 7.35 8.96 15.88
N LYS A 236 7.75 8.71 17.14
CA LYS A 236 6.90 8.93 18.34
C LYS A 236 6.52 10.40 18.53
N LYS A 237 7.36 11.32 18.08
CA LYS A 237 7.04 12.76 18.02
C LYS A 237 6.48 13.10 16.65
N GLU A 238 5.52 14.01 16.60
CA GLU A 238 5.00 14.51 15.33
C GLU A 238 6.14 15.15 14.52
N VAL A 239 6.43 14.57 13.36
CA VAL A 239 7.44 15.06 12.43
C VAL A 239 6.74 15.28 11.11
N ILE A 240 6.73 16.51 10.62
CA ILE A 240 6.25 16.83 9.28
C ILE A 240 7.26 16.28 8.27
N ILE A 241 6.88 15.23 7.56
CA ILE A 241 7.72 14.44 6.65
C ILE A 241 8.30 15.33 5.56
N GLU A 242 7.47 16.12 4.89
CA GLU A 242 7.88 17.02 3.80
C GLU A 242 8.98 18.02 4.18
N ASN A 243 9.07 18.38 5.47
CA ASN A 243 10.05 19.33 6.00
C ASN A 243 11.27 18.66 6.62
N ASN A 244 11.28 17.33 6.70
CA ASN A 244 12.33 16.55 7.36
C ASN A 244 12.82 15.36 6.50
N LEU A 245 12.61 15.37 5.18
CA LEU A 245 13.00 14.29 4.27
C LEU A 245 14.49 13.90 4.36
N ASP A 246 15.37 14.86 4.63
CA ASP A 246 16.81 14.60 4.80
C ASP A 246 17.11 13.76 6.06
N LYS A 247 16.22 13.77 7.04
CA LYS A 247 16.33 12.97 8.28
C LYS A 247 15.62 11.61 8.16
N ILE A 248 14.81 11.43 7.13
CA ILE A 248 14.12 10.17 6.86
C ILE A 248 15.10 9.25 6.16
N LYS A 249 15.39 8.11 6.78
CA LYS A 249 16.38 7.16 6.27
C LYS A 249 15.86 6.32 5.10
N SER A 250 14.55 6.09 5.03
CA SER A 250 14.02 5.13 4.07
C SER A 250 14.03 5.66 2.65
N SER A 251 14.89 5.08 1.81
CA SER A 251 14.98 5.36 0.38
C SER A 251 13.84 4.67 -0.37
N ILE A 252 13.45 3.47 0.09
CA ILE A 252 12.29 2.75 -0.45
C ILE A 252 11.02 3.59 -0.34
N ALA A 253 10.80 4.26 0.79
CA ALA A 253 9.65 5.14 0.98
C ALA A 253 9.62 6.29 -0.04
N LYS A 254 10.74 7.01 -0.16
CA LYS A 254 10.88 8.15 -1.09
C LYS A 254 10.71 7.72 -2.53
N PHE A 255 11.32 6.60 -2.91
CA PHE A 255 11.20 6.02 -4.23
C PHE A 255 9.77 5.61 -4.53
N SER A 256 9.06 5.01 -3.56
CA SER A 256 7.65 4.62 -3.71
C SER A 256 6.74 5.82 -3.96
N ILE A 257 6.99 6.97 -3.31
CA ILE A 257 6.28 8.23 -3.58
C ILE A 257 6.54 8.72 -5.02
N ILE A 258 7.80 8.70 -5.47
CA ILE A 258 8.17 9.17 -6.80
C ILE A 258 7.55 8.28 -7.88
N GLN A 259 7.68 6.96 -7.73
CA GLN A 259 7.13 5.98 -8.65
C GLN A 259 5.61 6.04 -8.71
N SER A 260 4.92 6.07 -7.55
CA SER A 260 3.46 6.18 -7.52
C SER A 260 2.97 7.44 -8.21
N SER A 261 3.65 8.57 -7.97
CA SER A 261 3.31 9.86 -8.55
C SER A 261 3.53 9.91 -10.06
N SER A 262 4.60 9.27 -10.55
CA SER A 262 4.90 9.18 -11.98
C SER A 262 3.92 8.26 -12.71
N GLU A 263 3.71 7.06 -12.20
CA GLU A 263 2.88 6.02 -12.84
C GLU A 263 1.40 6.40 -12.83
N MET A 264 0.86 6.87 -11.69
CA MET A 264 -0.55 7.27 -11.60
C MET A 264 -0.91 8.38 -12.58
N ARG A 265 -0.08 9.43 -12.67
CA ARG A 265 -0.32 10.53 -13.60
C ARG A 265 -0.05 10.18 -15.06
N GLY A 266 0.86 9.24 -15.31
CA GLY A 266 1.17 8.78 -16.66
C GLY A 266 0.09 7.89 -17.26
N GLU A 267 -0.53 7.03 -16.44
CA GLU A 267 -1.36 5.93 -16.94
C GLU A 267 -2.80 5.91 -16.40
N TYR A 268 -3.07 6.52 -15.25
CA TYR A 268 -4.31 6.33 -14.51
C TYR A 268 -5.01 7.65 -14.14
N TYR A 269 -4.82 8.12 -12.92
CA TYR A 269 -5.59 9.21 -12.29
C TYR A 269 -4.66 10.18 -11.56
N ASP A 270 -5.20 11.35 -11.20
CA ASP A 270 -4.49 12.28 -10.30
C ASP A 270 -4.21 11.59 -8.95
N LEU A 271 -2.99 11.74 -8.45
CA LEU A 271 -2.56 11.22 -7.17
C LEU A 271 -2.12 12.34 -6.25
N PHE A 272 -2.70 12.36 -5.06
CA PHE A 272 -2.38 13.27 -3.97
C PHE A 272 -1.83 12.52 -2.77
N PHE A 273 -1.18 13.27 -1.89
CA PHE A 273 -0.54 12.78 -0.69
C PHE A 273 -1.00 13.58 0.51
N THR A 274 -1.12 12.93 1.66
CA THR A 274 -1.38 13.62 2.92
C THR A 274 -0.73 12.91 4.07
N GLN A 275 -0.15 13.69 4.98
CA GLN A 275 0.30 13.18 6.26
C GLN A 275 -0.83 13.32 7.28
N ILE A 276 -1.30 12.20 7.81
CA ILE A 276 -2.25 12.17 8.91
C ILE A 276 -1.48 12.57 10.19
N LYS A 277 -1.99 13.59 10.88
CA LYS A 277 -1.43 14.05 12.16
C LYS A 277 -1.67 13.00 13.24
N ARG A 278 -0.69 12.84 14.13
CA ARG A 278 -0.75 11.88 15.25
C ARG A 278 -1.29 12.51 16.52
#